data_AF-A0A8T3UDD7-F1
#
_entry.id   AF-A0A8T3UDD7-F1
#
_cell.length_a   1.000
_cell.length_b   1.000
_cell.length_c   1.000
_cell.angle_alpha   90.00
_cell.angle_beta   90.00
_cell.angle_gamma   90.00
#
_symmetry.space_group_name_H-M   'P 1'
#
loop_
_entity.id
_entity.type
_entity.pdbx_description
1 polymer ?
#
loop_
_entity_poly.entity_id
_entity_poly.type
_entity_poly.pdbx_seq_one_letter_code
_entity_poly.pdbx_strand_id
1 'polypeptide(L)'
;MGKTAKIIKAFAMMATLMFCAWSTVRIVKAVQFNMNCTQYIKRAADANTVELAKEELAKAISYAERNNLTEGVVSIFLQQPKNDIGYWYKNLTDAYTELENLSEDATSLEKTNLLMKLRESLTDEKQSGVYVTMPYGISIYPENVFYFWWGLLSSICCLGSLILLFVSWWFNWD
;
A
#
# COMPACT_ATOMS: atom_id res chain seq x y z
N MET A 1 27.39 9.14 -35.13
CA MET A 1 25.97 9.17 -34.68
C MET A 1 25.20 10.02 -35.66
N GLY A 2 24.66 9.38 -36.68
CA GLY A 2 23.65 9.97 -37.52
C GLY A 2 22.37 10.31 -36.73
N LYS A 3 21.45 10.93 -37.45
CA LYS A 3 20.26 11.57 -36.88
C LYS A 3 19.37 10.57 -36.14
N THR A 4 19.32 9.33 -36.63
CA THR A 4 18.51 8.23 -36.10
C THR A 4 19.00 7.78 -34.73
N ALA A 5 20.30 7.53 -34.56
CA ALA A 5 20.87 7.12 -33.28
C ALA A 5 20.68 8.16 -32.17
N LYS A 6 20.70 9.46 -32.50
CA LYS A 6 20.44 10.54 -31.53
C LYS A 6 18.98 10.55 -31.06
N ILE A 7 18.04 10.33 -31.96
CA ILE A 7 16.61 10.26 -31.64
C ILE A 7 16.32 9.07 -30.73
N ILE A 8 16.87 7.88 -31.03
CA ILE A 8 16.68 6.67 -30.21
C ILE A 8 17.22 6.90 -28.78
N LYS A 9 18.40 7.51 -28.64
CA LYS A 9 18.95 7.87 -27.31
C LYS A 9 18.05 8.84 -26.55
N ALA A 10 17.57 9.89 -27.19
CA ALA A 10 16.67 10.85 -26.56
C ALA A 10 15.37 10.17 -26.09
N PHE A 11 14.79 9.31 -26.92
CA PHE A 11 13.58 8.57 -26.58
C PHE A 11 13.80 7.62 -25.41
N ALA A 12 14.91 6.88 -25.39
CA ALA A 12 15.22 5.98 -24.29
C ALA A 12 15.43 6.71 -22.96
N MET A 13 16.17 7.83 -22.96
CA MET A 13 16.32 8.66 -21.76
C MET A 13 14.97 9.14 -21.23
N MET A 14 14.08 9.59 -22.12
CA MET A 14 12.74 10.01 -21.73
C MET A 14 11.90 8.87 -21.16
N ALA A 15 11.92 7.69 -21.80
CA ALA A 15 11.19 6.51 -21.34
C ALA A 15 11.70 6.03 -19.97
N THR A 16 13.02 6.02 -19.76
CA THR A 16 13.63 5.71 -18.45
C THR A 16 13.19 6.71 -17.39
N LEU A 17 13.19 8.02 -17.69
CA LEU A 17 12.73 9.05 -16.75
C LEU A 17 11.27 8.85 -16.34
N MET A 18 10.38 8.52 -17.28
CA MET A 18 8.97 8.24 -16.95
C MET A 18 8.79 7.02 -16.05
N PHE A 19 9.55 5.95 -16.31
CA PHE A 19 9.52 4.74 -15.48
C PHE A 19 10.07 4.99 -14.07
N CYS A 20 11.17 5.75 -13.96
CA CYS A 20 11.72 6.15 -12.67
C CYS A 20 10.73 7.03 -11.89
N ALA A 21 10.08 8.00 -12.54
CA ALA A 21 9.08 8.84 -11.90
C ALA A 21 7.90 8.02 -11.36
N TRP A 22 7.37 7.07 -12.14
CA TRP A 22 6.33 6.15 -11.69
C TRP A 22 6.79 5.35 -10.45
N SER A 23 7.99 4.77 -10.51
CA SER A 23 8.56 3.98 -9.42
C SER A 23 8.74 4.80 -8.14
N THR A 24 9.28 6.02 -8.25
CA THR A 24 9.46 6.94 -7.12
C THR A 24 8.14 7.28 -6.46
N VAL A 25 7.11 7.65 -7.24
CA VAL A 25 5.79 7.97 -6.68
C VAL A 25 5.17 6.77 -5.98
N ARG A 26 5.32 5.55 -6.53
CA ARG A 26 4.85 4.31 -5.91
C ARG A 26 5.51 4.05 -4.55
N ILE A 27 6.83 4.26 -4.46
CA ILE A 27 7.58 4.12 -3.21
C ILE A 27 7.11 5.16 -2.18
N VAL A 28 7.00 6.43 -2.58
CA VAL A 28 6.53 7.51 -1.70
C VAL A 28 5.15 7.20 -1.13
N LYS A 29 4.21 6.76 -1.96
CA LYS A 29 2.86 6.36 -1.53
C LYS A 29 2.88 5.19 -0.55
N ALA A 30 3.70 4.17 -0.82
CA ALA A 30 3.86 3.04 0.08
C ALA A 30 4.42 3.47 1.46
N VAL A 31 5.43 4.34 1.47
CA VAL A 31 6.04 4.86 2.71
C VAL A 31 5.05 5.73 3.48
N GLN A 32 4.35 6.65 2.81
CA GLN A 32 3.33 7.49 3.42
C GLN A 32 2.22 6.67 4.07
N PHE A 33 1.72 5.65 3.36
CA PHE A 33 0.71 4.75 3.91
C PHE A 33 1.24 3.97 5.11
N ASN A 34 2.48 3.45 5.03
CA ASN A 34 3.09 2.74 6.15
C ASN A 34 3.21 3.63 7.39
N MET A 35 3.77 4.84 7.24
CA MET A 35 4.01 5.75 8.36
C MET A 35 2.73 6.27 9.00
N ASN A 36 1.70 6.55 8.21
CA ASN A 36 0.49 7.24 8.68
C ASN A 36 -0.71 6.31 8.92
N CYS A 37 -0.61 5.02 8.60
CA CYS A 37 -1.69 4.07 8.80
C CYS A 37 -1.16 2.74 9.36
N THR A 38 -0.32 2.02 8.60
CA THR A 38 0.14 0.67 9.00
C THR A 38 0.86 0.65 10.35
N GLN A 39 1.74 1.62 10.62
CA GLN A 39 2.45 1.70 11.90
C GLN A 39 1.49 1.96 13.07
N TYR A 40 0.44 2.74 12.87
CA TYR A 40 -0.55 3.01 13.91
C TYR A 40 -1.44 1.78 14.19
N ILE A 41 -1.83 1.03 13.15
CA ILE A 41 -2.51 -0.26 13.32
C ILE A 41 -1.62 -1.23 14.11
N LYS A 42 -0.33 -1.30 13.76
CA LYS A 42 0.62 -2.15 14.48
C LYS A 42 0.78 -1.73 15.95
N ARG A 43 0.90 -0.43 16.22
CA ARG A 43 1.01 0.10 17.59
C ARG A 43 -0.26 -0.16 18.40
N ALA A 44 -1.43 -0.14 17.78
CA ALA A 44 -2.67 -0.54 18.43
C ALA A 44 -2.68 -2.04 18.78
N ALA A 45 -2.22 -2.89 17.86
CA ALA A 45 -2.09 -4.34 18.10
C ALA A 45 -1.04 -4.71 19.17
N ASP A 46 0.02 -3.90 19.31
CA ASP A 46 1.08 -4.08 20.30
C ASP A 46 0.81 -3.35 21.63
N ALA A 47 -0.34 -2.66 21.76
CA ALA A 47 -0.66 -1.86 22.94
C ALA A 47 -0.91 -2.73 24.19
N ASN A 48 -0.49 -2.22 25.35
CA ASN A 48 -0.66 -2.87 26.65
C ASN A 48 -1.86 -2.33 27.46
N THR A 49 -2.53 -1.29 26.97
CA THR A 49 -3.75 -0.74 27.55
C THR A 49 -4.80 -0.49 26.47
N VAL A 50 -6.07 -0.53 26.86
CA VAL A 50 -7.21 -0.31 25.96
C VAL A 50 -7.19 1.14 25.45
N GLU A 51 -6.83 2.09 26.30
CA GLU A 51 -6.77 3.51 25.96
C GLU A 51 -5.71 3.78 24.88
N LEU A 52 -4.53 3.17 24.99
CA LEU A 52 -3.47 3.30 24.00
C LEU A 52 -3.85 2.63 22.68
N ALA A 53 -4.48 1.45 22.75
CA ALA A 53 -5.00 0.77 21.57
C ALA A 53 -6.01 1.63 20.81
N LYS A 54 -6.97 2.24 21.54
CA LYS A 54 -7.97 3.17 20.98
C LYS A 54 -7.30 4.37 20.32
N GLU A 55 -6.37 5.04 21.01
CA GLU A 55 -5.72 6.24 20.50
C GLU A 55 -4.98 5.98 19.18
N GLU A 56 -4.22 4.88 19.12
CA GLU A 56 -3.44 4.54 17.93
C GLU A 56 -4.33 4.04 16.79
N LEU A 57 -5.36 3.24 17.08
CA LEU A 57 -6.30 2.77 16.06
C LEU A 57 -7.13 3.94 15.47
N ALA A 58 -7.52 4.92 16.29
CA ALA A 58 -8.21 6.14 15.82
C ALA A 58 -7.37 6.91 14.80
N LYS A 59 -6.04 7.00 15.00
CA LYS A 59 -5.13 7.67 14.03
C LYS A 59 -5.15 6.95 12.69
N ALA A 60 -5.13 5.61 12.70
CA ALA A 60 -5.20 4.80 11.49
C ALA A 60 -6.54 4.95 10.75
N ILE A 61 -7.66 4.90 11.47
CA ILE A 61 -9.02 5.08 10.93
C ILE A 61 -9.17 6.48 10.32
N SER A 62 -8.75 7.52 11.03
CA SER A 62 -8.78 8.90 10.52
C SER A 62 -7.92 9.09 9.27
N TYR A 63 -6.79 8.38 9.15
CA TYR A 63 -6.03 8.38 7.91
C TYR A 63 -6.80 7.69 6.78
N ALA A 64 -7.42 6.54 7.04
CA ALA A 64 -8.20 5.81 6.05
C ALA A 64 -9.35 6.67 5.49
N GLU A 65 -10.11 7.32 6.37
CA GLU A 65 -11.21 8.23 6.01
C GLU A 65 -10.74 9.41 5.14
N ARG A 66 -9.68 10.10 5.57
CA ARG A 66 -9.13 11.27 4.84
C ARG A 66 -8.57 10.91 3.46
N ASN A 67 -8.23 9.65 3.22
CA ASN A 67 -7.66 9.17 1.97
C ASN A 67 -8.64 8.31 1.16
N ASN A 68 -9.94 8.31 1.50
CA ASN A 68 -10.98 7.51 0.83
C ASN A 68 -10.65 6.01 0.79
N LEU A 69 -10.09 5.48 1.87
CA LEU A 69 -9.77 4.07 2.06
C LEU A 69 -10.86 3.36 2.88
N THR A 70 -12.13 3.68 2.63
CA THR A 70 -13.27 3.20 3.44
C THR A 70 -14.14 2.18 2.71
N GLU A 71 -14.03 2.09 1.39
CA GLU A 71 -14.83 1.20 0.55
C GLU A 71 -14.08 0.86 -0.75
N GLY A 72 -14.63 -0.09 -1.52
CA GLY A 72 -14.10 -0.50 -2.82
C GLY A 72 -13.12 -1.66 -2.75
N VAL A 73 -12.41 -1.89 -3.86
CA VAL A 73 -11.51 -3.03 -4.04
C VAL A 73 -10.24 -2.61 -4.77
N VAL A 74 -9.07 -3.05 -4.28
CA VAL A 74 -7.77 -2.70 -4.90
C VAL A 74 -7.52 -3.46 -6.21
N SER A 75 -8.22 -4.57 -6.43
CA SER A 75 -8.14 -5.36 -7.65
C SER A 75 -8.50 -4.55 -8.89
N ILE A 76 -7.71 -4.75 -9.96
CA ILE A 76 -8.01 -4.16 -11.28
C ILE A 76 -8.82 -5.15 -12.14
N PHE A 77 -8.38 -6.41 -12.20
CA PHE A 77 -9.02 -7.44 -13.04
C PHE A 77 -9.77 -8.49 -12.24
N LEU A 78 -9.14 -9.03 -11.18
CA LEU A 78 -9.68 -10.16 -10.43
C LEU A 78 -10.05 -9.72 -9.01
N GLN A 79 -11.33 -9.52 -8.76
CA GLN A 79 -11.83 -9.20 -7.42
C GLN A 79 -11.65 -10.41 -6.51
N GLN A 80 -10.94 -10.22 -5.41
CA GLN A 80 -10.71 -11.24 -4.39
C GLN A 80 -11.04 -10.63 -3.03
N PRO A 81 -11.63 -11.39 -2.08
CA PRO A 81 -12.00 -10.86 -0.76
C PRO A 81 -10.84 -10.19 -0.01
N LYS A 82 -9.61 -10.72 -0.13
CA LYS A 82 -8.41 -10.11 0.47
C LYS A 82 -8.05 -8.71 -0.07
N ASN A 83 -8.68 -8.28 -1.16
CA ASN A 83 -8.45 -6.98 -1.78
C ASN A 83 -9.58 -5.98 -1.48
N ASP A 84 -10.58 -6.38 -0.69
CA ASP A 84 -11.72 -5.56 -0.29
C ASP A 84 -11.31 -4.54 0.79
N ILE A 85 -11.43 -3.26 0.46
CA ILE A 85 -11.07 -2.14 1.34
C ILE A 85 -12.18 -1.89 2.34
N GLY A 86 -13.44 -2.08 1.95
CA GLY A 86 -14.58 -1.91 2.85
C GLY A 86 -14.57 -2.93 3.96
N TYR A 87 -14.28 -4.19 3.65
CA TYR A 87 -14.12 -5.24 4.66
C TYR A 87 -12.95 -4.92 5.61
N TRP A 88 -11.81 -4.49 5.06
CA TRP A 88 -10.65 -4.09 5.86
C TRP A 88 -10.97 -2.91 6.80
N TYR A 89 -11.54 -1.83 6.27
CA TYR A 89 -11.89 -0.64 7.04
C TYR A 89 -12.94 -0.98 8.11
N LYS A 90 -13.94 -1.78 7.76
CA LYS A 90 -14.96 -2.25 8.71
C LYS A 90 -14.33 -3.01 9.88
N ASN A 91 -13.36 -3.89 9.63
CA ASN A 91 -12.68 -4.60 10.72
C ASN A 91 -11.93 -3.64 11.66
N LEU A 92 -11.33 -2.56 11.13
CA LEU A 92 -10.70 -1.54 11.96
C LEU A 92 -11.73 -0.81 12.84
N THR A 93 -12.86 -0.40 12.27
CA THR A 93 -13.89 0.34 13.00
C THR A 93 -14.65 -0.54 13.99
N ASP A 94 -14.89 -1.81 13.66
CA ASP A 94 -15.53 -2.79 14.55
C ASP A 94 -14.61 -3.06 15.75
N ALA A 95 -13.31 -3.24 15.51
CA ALA A 95 -12.32 -3.39 16.58
C ALA A 95 -12.22 -2.13 17.47
N TYR A 96 -12.27 -0.94 16.88
CA TYR A 96 -12.33 0.31 17.64
C TYR A 96 -13.58 0.41 18.52
N THR A 97 -14.74 0.06 17.96
CA THR A 97 -16.02 0.08 18.65
C THR A 97 -16.05 -0.92 19.81
N GLU A 98 -15.39 -2.07 19.66
CA GLU A 98 -15.24 -3.05 20.74
C GLU A 98 -14.39 -2.51 21.89
N LEU A 99 -13.28 -1.82 21.58
CA LEU A 99 -12.47 -1.12 22.59
C LEU A 99 -13.23 0.03 23.26
N GLU A 100 -14.08 0.73 22.52
CA GLU A 100 -14.89 1.83 23.03
C GLU A 100 -16.00 1.39 23.97
N ASN A 101 -16.65 0.28 23.66
CA ASN A 101 -17.76 -0.27 24.44
C ASN A 101 -17.30 -1.13 25.64
N LEU A 102 -15.98 -1.29 25.85
CA LEU A 102 -15.50 -1.99 27.02
C LEU A 102 -15.83 -1.16 28.27
N SER A 103 -16.50 -1.80 29.23
CA SER A 103 -16.88 -1.14 30.48
C SER A 103 -15.66 -0.68 31.29
N GLU A 104 -15.76 0.46 31.95
CA GLU A 104 -14.65 1.01 32.76
C GLU A 104 -14.26 0.09 33.92
N ASP A 105 -15.24 -0.62 34.48
CA ASP A 105 -15.11 -1.62 35.54
C ASP A 105 -14.70 -3.02 35.02
N ALA A 106 -14.44 -3.17 33.71
CA ALA A 106 -13.95 -4.42 33.16
C ALA A 106 -12.68 -4.88 33.87
N THR A 107 -12.64 -6.17 34.16
CA THR A 107 -11.53 -6.83 34.84
C THR A 107 -10.26 -6.76 34.00
N SER A 108 -9.11 -6.89 34.65
CA SER A 108 -7.82 -6.95 33.95
C SER A 108 -7.75 -8.11 32.94
N LEU A 109 -8.45 -9.22 33.22
CA LEU A 109 -8.52 -10.37 32.32
C LEU A 109 -9.34 -10.04 31.06
N GLU A 110 -10.49 -9.38 31.19
CA GLU A 110 -11.31 -8.94 30.05
C GLU A 110 -10.55 -7.93 29.17
N LYS A 111 -9.87 -6.96 29.80
CA LYS A 111 -9.00 -6.01 29.09
C LYS A 111 -7.91 -6.73 28.29
N THR A 112 -7.25 -7.72 28.90
CA THR A 112 -6.19 -8.50 28.24
C THR A 112 -6.74 -9.34 27.09
N ASN A 113 -7.87 -10.01 27.28
CA ASN A 113 -8.52 -10.81 26.26
C ASN A 113 -8.94 -9.96 25.05
N LEU A 114 -9.48 -8.77 25.28
CA LEU A 114 -9.83 -7.84 24.21
C LEU A 114 -8.59 -7.39 23.42
N LEU A 115 -7.50 -7.03 24.11
CA LEU A 115 -6.25 -6.64 23.46
C LEU A 115 -5.62 -7.80 22.65
N MET A 116 -5.70 -9.04 23.14
CA MET A 116 -5.25 -10.21 22.39
C MET A 116 -6.09 -10.42 21.13
N LYS A 117 -7.42 -10.35 21.24
CA LYS A 117 -8.33 -10.45 20.09
C LYS A 117 -8.06 -9.34 19.06
N LEU A 118 -7.84 -8.11 19.53
CA LEU A 118 -7.47 -6.98 18.69
C LEU A 118 -6.20 -7.30 17.88
N ARG A 119 -5.16 -7.78 18.54
CA ARG A 119 -3.90 -8.15 17.90
C ARG A 119 -4.10 -9.22 16.83
N GLU A 120 -4.84 -10.28 17.14
CA GLU A 120 -5.13 -11.37 16.20
C GLU A 120 -5.99 -10.90 15.01
N SER A 121 -6.90 -9.95 15.21
CA SER A 121 -7.75 -9.44 14.14
C SER A 121 -7.06 -8.44 13.22
N LEU A 122 -6.07 -7.69 13.74
CA LEU A 122 -5.35 -6.66 13.00
C LEU A 122 -4.07 -7.16 12.35
N THR A 123 -3.57 -8.33 12.74
CA THR A 123 -2.28 -8.85 12.29
C THR A 123 -2.33 -10.32 11.90
N ASP A 124 -1.51 -10.67 10.91
CA ASP A 124 -1.24 -12.04 10.47
C ASP A 124 0.19 -12.44 10.85
N GLU A 125 0.33 -13.66 11.35
CA GLU A 125 1.63 -14.29 11.56
C GLU A 125 2.11 -14.99 10.28
N LYS A 126 3.31 -14.67 9.83
CA LYS A 126 4.01 -15.36 8.74
C LYS A 126 5.37 -15.82 9.24
N GLN A 127 6.01 -16.73 8.50
CA GLN A 127 7.37 -17.22 8.82
C GLN A 127 8.40 -16.10 9.05
N SER A 128 8.18 -14.93 8.43
CA SER A 128 9.03 -13.74 8.54
C SER A 128 8.58 -12.72 9.59
N GLY A 129 7.63 -13.05 10.47
CA GLY A 129 7.15 -12.19 11.56
C GLY A 129 5.66 -11.83 11.51
N VAL A 130 5.27 -10.87 12.35
CA VAL A 130 3.89 -10.35 12.48
C VAL A 130 3.69 -9.15 11.55
N TYR A 131 2.65 -9.19 10.72
CA TYR A 131 2.33 -8.16 9.73
C TYR A 131 0.90 -7.68 9.88
N VAL A 132 0.65 -6.40 9.65
CA VAL A 132 -0.72 -5.87 9.61
C VAL A 132 -1.50 -6.50 8.45
N THR A 133 -2.71 -6.96 8.73
CA THR A 133 -3.64 -7.52 7.74
C THR A 133 -4.27 -6.39 6.94
N MET A 134 -3.97 -6.33 5.64
CA MET A 134 -4.47 -5.26 4.75
C MET A 134 -4.44 -5.67 3.27
N PRO A 135 -5.30 -5.06 2.42
CA PRO A 135 -5.27 -5.25 0.98
C PRO A 135 -3.93 -4.86 0.34
N TYR A 136 -3.37 -5.74 -0.49
CA TYR A 136 -2.13 -5.44 -1.20
C TYR A 136 -2.33 -4.29 -2.18
N GLY A 137 -1.47 -3.27 -2.10
CA GLY A 137 -1.51 -2.11 -2.99
C GLY A 137 -2.49 -1.01 -2.59
N ILE A 138 -3.13 -1.12 -1.42
CA ILE A 138 -4.05 -0.09 -0.88
C ILE A 138 -3.44 1.33 -0.84
N SER A 139 -2.12 1.45 -0.74
CA SER A 139 -1.40 2.73 -0.68
C SER A 139 -1.58 3.64 -1.90
N ILE A 140 -2.08 3.12 -3.02
CA ILE A 140 -2.38 3.89 -4.25
C ILE A 140 -3.86 3.93 -4.61
N TYR A 141 -4.73 3.32 -3.79
CA TYR A 141 -6.16 3.48 -3.95
C TYR A 141 -6.55 4.95 -3.66
N PRO A 142 -7.54 5.54 -4.35
CA PRO A 142 -8.42 4.95 -5.40
C PRO A 142 -7.84 4.96 -6.82
N GLU A 143 -6.64 5.51 -7.02
CA GLU A 143 -6.04 5.70 -8.35
C GLU A 143 -5.30 4.44 -8.86
N ASN A 144 -5.61 3.26 -8.31
CA ASN A 144 -4.87 2.02 -8.56
C ASN A 144 -4.86 1.63 -10.05
N VAL A 145 -5.94 1.91 -10.78
CA VAL A 145 -6.04 1.67 -12.23
C VAL A 145 -5.09 2.58 -13.00
N PHE A 146 -5.02 3.87 -12.67
CA PHE A 146 -4.12 4.82 -13.31
C PHE A 146 -2.65 4.42 -13.10
N TYR A 147 -2.28 4.11 -11.85
CA TYR A 147 -0.92 3.68 -11.53
C TYR A 147 -0.52 2.39 -12.26
N PHE A 148 -1.46 1.46 -12.46
CA PHE A 148 -1.19 0.25 -13.23
C PHE A 148 -0.87 0.55 -14.69
N TRP A 149 -1.71 1.35 -15.37
CA TRP A 149 -1.49 1.69 -16.78
C TRP A 149 -0.24 2.54 -16.98
N TRP A 150 0.00 3.52 -16.11
CA TRP A 150 1.23 4.31 -16.14
C TRP A 150 2.47 3.42 -15.97
N GLY A 151 2.43 2.48 -15.02
CA GLY A 151 3.50 1.52 -14.80
C GLY A 151 3.73 0.59 -15.99
N LEU A 152 2.66 0.00 -16.52
CA LEU A 152 2.72 -0.92 -17.65
C LEU A 152 3.30 -0.24 -18.90
N LEU A 153 2.75 0.92 -19.27
CA LEU A 153 3.18 1.66 -20.46
C LEU A 153 4.63 2.14 -20.31
N SER A 154 4.98 2.73 -19.17
CA SER A 154 6.36 3.19 -18.94
C SER A 154 7.37 2.04 -18.93
N SER A 155 7.01 0.88 -18.38
CA SER A 155 7.87 -0.31 -18.38
C SER A 155 8.10 -0.85 -19.79
N ILE A 156 7.05 -0.98 -20.60
CA ILE A 156 7.15 -1.45 -21.99
C ILE A 156 7.97 -0.47 -22.83
N CYS A 157 7.69 0.83 -22.73
CA CYS A 157 8.44 1.85 -23.45
C CYS A 157 9.92 1.88 -23.02
N CYS A 158 10.21 1.76 -21.73
CA CYS A 158 11.58 1.71 -21.21
C CYS A 158 12.32 0.49 -21.76
N LEU A 159 11.78 -0.73 -21.57
CA LEU A 159 12.40 -1.96 -22.07
C LEU A 159 12.57 -1.97 -23.59
N GLY A 160 11.53 -1.57 -24.34
CA GLY A 160 11.57 -1.49 -25.79
C GLY A 160 12.63 -0.49 -26.27
N SER A 161 12.74 0.67 -25.63
CA SER A 161 13.75 1.67 -25.97
C SER A 161 15.17 1.22 -25.66
N LEU A 162 15.39 0.48 -24.56
CA LEU A 162 16.69 -0.10 -24.22
C LEU A 162 17.11 -1.19 -25.21
N ILE A 163 16.16 -2.02 -25.66
CA ILE A 163 16.41 -3.03 -26.71
C ILE A 163 16.78 -2.33 -28.02
N LEU A 164 16.02 -1.31 -28.44
CA LEU A 164 16.31 -0.55 -29.66
C LEU A 164 17.68 0.15 -29.60
N LEU A 165 18.05 0.68 -28.43
CA LEU A 165 19.38 1.23 -28.22
C LEU A 165 20.47 0.18 -28.37
N PHE A 166 20.29 -0.99 -27.77
CA PHE A 166 21.25 -2.09 -27.87
C PHE A 166 21.41 -2.56 -29.33
N VAL A 167 20.31 -2.73 -30.06
CA VAL A 167 20.32 -3.10 -31.48
C VAL A 167 20.99 -2.03 -32.34
N SER A 168 20.65 -0.76 -32.14
CA SER A 168 21.28 0.36 -32.86
C SER A 168 22.79 0.42 -32.63
N TRP A 169 23.24 0.12 -31.40
CA TRP A 169 24.65 0.03 -31.07
C TRP A 169 25.32 -1.18 -31.72
N TRP A 170 24.69 -2.36 -31.67
CA TRP A 170 25.25 -3.60 -32.22
C TRP A 170 25.43 -3.54 -33.74
N PHE A 171 24.45 -2.98 -34.46
CA PHE A 171 24.47 -2.89 -35.93
C PHE A 171 25.09 -1.60 -36.47
N ASN A 172 25.65 -0.73 -35.60
CA ASN A 172 26.21 0.57 -35.98
C ASN A 172 25.28 1.37 -36.90
N TRP A 173 24.00 1.49 -36.53
CA TRP A 173 23.09 2.38 -37.26
C TRP A 173 23.60 3.81 -37.13
N ASP A 174 23.95 4.45 -38.25
CA ASP A 174 24.30 5.87 -38.31
C ASP A 174 23.08 6.74 -37.95
#